data_AF-K2FXB5-F1
#
_entry.id   AF-K2FXB5-F1
#
_cell.length_a   1.000
_cell.length_b   1.000
_cell.length_c   1.000
_cell.angle_alpha   90.00
_cell.angle_beta   90.00
_cell.angle_gamma   90.00
#
_symmetry.space_group_name_H-M   'P 1'
#
loop_
_entity.id
_entity.type
_entity.pdbx_description
1 polymer ?
#
loop_
_entity_poly.entity_id
_entity_poly.type
_entity_poly.pdbx_seq_one_letter_code
_entity_poly.pdbx_strand_id
1 'polypeptide(L)' 'MNYTKLQSQYDKIYSYFRTTCEPFDFLEWDGKILQVWDSNALISAHHLKEVGDILRDK' A
#
# COMPACT_ATOMS: atom_id res chain seq x y z
N MET A 1 9.26 -7.91 17.93
CA MET A 1 8.83 -6.50 17.72
C MET A 1 8.97 -6.11 16.25
N ASN A 2 8.23 -6.76 15.33
CA ASN A 2 8.32 -6.48 13.88
C ASN A 2 6.99 -6.07 13.23
N TYR A 3 5.85 -6.35 13.88
CA TYR A 3 4.51 -6.03 13.37
C TYR A 3 4.24 -4.52 13.26
N THR A 4 4.80 -3.73 14.18
CA THR A 4 4.63 -2.27 14.20
C THR A 4 5.17 -1.61 12.93
N LYS A 5 6.23 -2.19 12.33
CA LYS A 5 6.88 -1.62 11.15
C LYS A 5 6.04 -1.81 9.88
N LEU A 6 5.40 -2.98 9.72
CA LEU A 6 4.49 -3.25 8.61
C LEU A 6 3.22 -2.41 8.71
N GLN A 7 2.66 -2.28 9.90
CA GLN A 7 1.46 -1.46 10.11
C GLN A 7 1.72 0.01 9.77
N SER A 8 2.85 0.58 10.21
CA SER A 8 3.23 1.96 9.84
C SER A 8 3.47 2.13 8.34
N GLN A 9 4.01 1.12 7.65
CA GLN A 9 4.16 1.15 6.20
C GLN A 9 2.80 1.13 5.50
N TYR A 10 1.90 0.23 5.93
CA TYR A 10 0.55 0.16 5.42
C TYR A 10 -0.19 1.48 5.59
N ASP A 11 -0.11 2.11 6.75
CA ASP A 11 -0.79 3.37 7.04
C ASP A 11 -0.34 4.50 6.10
N LYS A 12 0.98 4.62 5.86
CA LYS A 12 1.53 5.55 4.88
C LYS A 12 1.01 5.28 3.47
N ILE A 13 1.07 4.02 3.03
CA ILE A 13 0.61 3.62 1.70
C ILE A 13 -0.88 3.93 1.56
N TYR A 14 -1.69 3.52 2.54
CA TYR A 14 -3.12 3.77 2.56
C TYR A 14 -3.45 5.27 2.50
N SER A 15 -2.76 6.08 3.29
CA SER A 15 -2.94 7.53 3.26
C SER A 15 -2.60 8.13 1.90
N TYR A 16 -1.47 7.71 1.29
CA TYR A 16 -1.06 8.17 -0.04
C TYR A 16 -2.13 7.83 -1.08
N PHE A 17 -2.48 6.54 -1.21
CA PHE A 17 -3.47 6.07 -2.18
C PHE A 17 -4.84 6.71 -1.97
N ARG A 18 -5.27 6.92 -0.71
CA ARG A 18 -6.54 7.60 -0.40
C ARG A 18 -6.59 9.04 -0.92
N THR A 19 -5.45 9.71 -0.99
CA THR A 19 -5.34 11.09 -1.50
C THR A 19 -5.06 11.19 -2.99
N THR A 20 -4.37 10.21 -3.59
CA THR A 20 -3.87 10.32 -4.98
C THR A 20 -4.54 9.37 -5.97
N CYS A 21 -5.26 8.34 -5.53
CA CYS A 21 -5.87 7.33 -6.40
C CYS A 21 -7.40 7.39 -6.43
N GLU A 22 -7.95 6.86 -7.52
CA GLU A 22 -9.38 6.56 -7.75
C GLU A 22 -9.95 5.65 -6.65
N PRO A 23 -11.30 5.53 -6.50
CA PRO A 23 -11.90 4.68 -5.49
C PRO A 23 -11.31 3.26 -5.52
N PHE A 24 -10.78 2.83 -4.38
CA PHE A 24 -10.35 1.47 -4.10
C PHE A 24 -11.07 0.97 -2.85
N ASP A 25 -11.33 -0.33 -2.79
CA ASP A 25 -12.07 -0.95 -1.69
C ASP A 25 -11.13 -1.21 -0.51
N PHE A 26 -10.00 -1.87 -0.78
CA PHE A 26 -8.95 -2.10 0.21
C PHE A 26 -7.58 -2.31 -0.43
N LEU A 27 -6.55 -2.17 0.40
CA LEU A 27 -5.17 -2.46 0.06
C LEU A 27 -4.70 -3.67 0.86
N GLU A 28 -3.88 -4.50 0.24
CA GLU A 28 -3.22 -5.62 0.92
C GLU A 28 -1.70 -5.43 0.85
N TRP A 29 -1.04 -5.42 2.00
CA TRP A 29 0.39 -5.18 2.11
C TRP A 29 1.07 -6.28 2.94
N ASP A 30 1.90 -7.08 2.27
CA ASP A 30 2.67 -8.16 2.91
C ASP A 30 4.10 -7.73 3.30
N GLY A 31 4.47 -6.45 3.08
CA GLY A 31 5.85 -5.98 3.27
C GLY A 31 6.75 -6.16 2.05
N LYS A 32 6.27 -6.85 1.02
CA LYS A 32 6.98 -7.10 -0.24
C LYS A 32 6.17 -6.70 -1.47
N ILE A 33 4.86 -6.91 -1.43
CA ILE A 33 3.94 -6.63 -2.52
C ILE A 33 2.74 -5.89 -1.93
N LEU A 34 2.37 -4.81 -2.59
CA LEU A 34 1.15 -4.07 -2.36
C LEU A 34 0.16 -4.47 -3.44
N GLN A 35 -1.03 -4.90 -3.04
CA GLN A 35 -2.13 -5.20 -3.95
C GLN A 35 -3.26 -4.21 -3.71
N VAL A 36 -3.72 -3.60 -4.78
CA VAL A 36 -4.83 -2.66 -4.79
C VAL A 36 -6.06 -3.40 -5.31
N TRP A 37 -7.09 -3.49 -4.47
CA TRP A 37 -8.32 -4.19 -4.80
C TRP A 37 -9.46 -3.19 -4.94
N ASP A 38 -10.25 -3.38 -5.99
CA ASP A 38 -11.53 -2.69 -6.19
C ASP A 38 -12.59 -3.72 -6.57
N SER A 39 -13.78 -3.64 -5.98
CA SER A 39 -14.91 -4.50 -6.32
C SER A 39 -14.56 -6.01 -6.37
N ASN A 40 -13.73 -6.47 -5.44
CA ASN A 40 -13.23 -7.85 -5.35
C ASN A 40 -12.36 -8.31 -6.55
N ALA A 41 -11.81 -7.37 -7.32
CA ALA A 41 -10.84 -7.60 -8.37
C ALA A 41 -9.52 -6.89 -8.04
N LEU A 42 -8.40 -7.56 -8.34
CA LEU A 42 -7.07 -6.96 -8.24
C LEU A 42 -6.90 -5.97 -9.41
N ILE A 43 -6.90 -4.67 -9.10
CA ILE A 43 -6.72 -3.62 -10.11
C ILE A 43 -5.26 -3.24 -10.31
N SER A 44 -4.43 -3.38 -9.28
CA SER A 44 -3.00 -3.09 -9.39
C SER A 44 -2.17 -3.86 -8.38
N ALA A 45 -0.92 -4.15 -8.73
CA ALA A 45 0.05 -4.76 -7.83
C ALA A 45 1.40 -4.06 -8.00
N HIS A 46 2.01 -3.66 -6.88
CA HIS A 46 3.27 -2.94 -6.85
C HIS A 46 4.26 -3.67 -5.94
N HIS A 47 5.50 -3.82 -6.40
CA HIS A 47 6.55 -4.40 -5.57
C HIS A 47 7.11 -3.39 -4.58
N LEU A 48 7.71 -3.87 -3.48
CA LEU A 48 8.38 -3.04 -2.46
C LEU A 48 9.36 -2.02 -3.05
N LYS A 49 9.98 -2.33 -4.19
CA LYS A 49 10.89 -1.41 -4.87
C LYS A 49 10.17 -0.17 -5.42
N GLU A 50 8.93 -0.33 -5.86
CA GLU A 50 8.09 0.73 -6.44
C GLU A 50 7.41 1.53 -5.34
N VAL A 51 6.79 0.86 -4.36
CA VAL A 51 6.23 1.53 -3.17
C VAL A 51 7.30 2.05 -2.21
N GLY A 52 8.56 1.67 -2.44
CA GLY A 52 9.71 2.11 -1.65
C GLY A 52 9.90 3.62 -1.68
N ASP A 53 9.53 4.29 -2.78
CA ASP A 53 9.50 5.74 -2.89
C ASP A 53 8.43 6.35 -1.97
N ILE A 54 7.21 5.79 -1.98
CA ILE A 54 6.09 6.19 -1.12
C ILE A 54 6.46 6.04 0.37
N LEU A 55 7.19 4.98 0.72
CA LEU A 55 7.62 4.72 2.08
C LEU A 55 8.79 5.61 2.53
N ARG A 56 9.61 6.09 1.57
CA ARG A 56 10.80 6.93 1.81
C ARG A 56 10.50 8.40 2.00
N ASP A 57 9.31 8.87 1.65
CA ASP A 57 8.93 10.27 1.83
C ASP A 57 9.01 10.65 3.32
N LYS A 58 9.76 11.73 3.59
CA LYS A 58 10.32 12.15 4.87
C LYS A 58 10.05 13.63 5.09
#